data_AF-A0AB38A8R3-F1
#
_entry.id   AF-A0AB38A8R3-F1
#
_cell.length_a   1.000
_cell.length_b   1.000
_cell.length_c   1.000
_cell.angle_alpha   90.00
_cell.angle_beta   90.00
_cell.angle_gamma   90.00
#
_symmetry.space_group_name_H-M   'P 1'
#
loop_
_entity.id
_entity.type
_entity.pdbx_description
1 polymer ?
#
loop_
_entity_poly.entity_id
_entity_poly.type
_entity_poly.pdbx_seq_one_letter_code
_entity_poly.pdbx_strand_id
1 'polypeptide(L)'
;MGDSGVPQRFLDLARQVRGPRALSEAGLRERFGDPAQAELEPGQVWRARWDEVSMLVLVLDVDAREVNAVPVTIDPPGEDETSVVVDGSRTAFGVDATVWAGLVSCVPMRVLERVVDVWDDDIVGCTAAQAQGRPALAAAGVRGGQPIRSALEPDAEVRAGLTDDLEYLRHAPGLPVEESGRPAGTLASLLGARPDLRTLCSALEMPQPEVMKLLRGKIPLPPDRIDAIASATGLPAAQIARTVRPLPADLVYAAEHPRWRSVWVRRARQLEVSEAQARLSGGYGAFALAARQTGGGVADWDARLRQFLGGEGSVKGGA
;
A
#
# COMPACT_ATOMS: atom_id res chain seq x y z
N MET A 1 29.96 -3.29 33.56
CA MET A 1 29.16 -4.09 34.50
C MET A 1 27.98 -4.64 33.72
N GLY A 2 27.89 -5.96 33.63
CA GLY A 2 27.08 -6.68 32.65
C GLY A 2 25.61 -6.86 32.99
N ASP A 3 24.88 -7.14 31.91
CA ASP A 3 23.61 -7.86 31.77
C ASP A 3 22.39 -7.40 32.57
N SER A 4 21.62 -6.53 31.91
CA SER A 4 20.16 -6.45 32.04
C SER A 4 19.52 -7.74 31.53
N GLY A 5 19.56 -8.78 32.36
CA GLY A 5 18.85 -10.03 32.11
C GLY A 5 17.36 -9.77 32.04
N VAL A 6 16.80 -9.74 30.83
CA VAL A 6 15.36 -9.96 30.63
C VAL A 6 15.05 -11.28 31.36
N PRO A 7 14.21 -11.27 32.41
CA PRO A 7 14.01 -12.46 33.23
C PRO A 7 13.59 -13.65 32.36
N GLN A 8 14.25 -14.80 32.51
CA GLN A 8 14.02 -16.02 31.71
C GLN A 8 12.52 -16.32 31.49
N ARG A 9 11.69 -16.06 32.51
CA ARG A 9 10.23 -16.20 32.47
C ARG A 9 9.54 -15.43 31.34
N PHE A 10 10.02 -14.25 30.96
CA PHE A 10 9.46 -13.46 29.86
C PHE A 10 9.89 -14.00 28.50
N LEU A 11 11.11 -14.54 28.40
CA LEU A 11 11.56 -15.26 27.20
C LEU A 11 10.85 -16.60 27.05
N ASP A 12 10.54 -17.28 28.15
CA ASP A 12 9.79 -18.54 28.15
C ASP A 12 8.30 -18.31 27.84
N LEU A 13 7.71 -17.23 28.35
CA LEU A 13 6.38 -16.75 27.92
C LEU A 13 6.37 -16.37 26.43
N ALA A 14 7.36 -15.62 25.94
CA ALA A 14 7.46 -15.29 24.52
C ALA A 14 7.70 -16.52 23.62
N ARG A 15 8.33 -17.58 24.14
CA ARG A 15 8.50 -18.87 23.45
C ARG A 15 7.23 -19.73 23.48
N GLN A 16 6.41 -19.61 24.52
CA GLN A 16 5.10 -20.24 24.63
C GLN A 16 4.05 -19.52 23.77
N VAL A 17 4.14 -18.19 23.66
CA VAL A 17 3.36 -17.34 22.73
C VAL A 17 4.06 -17.30 21.35
N ARG A 18 4.52 -18.45 20.86
CA ARG A 18 4.86 -18.54 19.44
C ARG A 18 3.53 -18.51 18.69
N GLY A 19 3.27 -17.41 17.98
CA GLY A 19 2.21 -17.37 16.99
C GLY A 19 2.27 -18.60 16.08
N PRO A 20 1.15 -19.01 15.47
CA PRO A 20 1.08 -20.23 14.67
C PRO A 20 2.26 -20.29 13.70
N ARG A 21 3.02 -21.39 13.68
CA ARG A 21 4.19 -21.53 12.78
C ARG A 21 3.83 -21.19 11.33
N ALA A 22 2.60 -21.48 10.93
CA ALA A 22 2.00 -21.15 9.64
C ALA A 22 2.03 -19.65 9.28
N LEU A 23 2.07 -18.76 10.28
CA LEU A 23 2.09 -17.30 10.11
C LEU A 23 3.50 -16.70 10.26
N SER A 24 4.50 -17.52 10.60
CA SER A 24 5.91 -17.09 10.57
C SER A 24 6.35 -16.80 9.14
N GLU A 25 7.42 -16.02 8.94
CA GLU A 25 7.92 -15.75 7.59
C GLU A 25 8.28 -17.03 6.81
N ALA A 26 8.83 -18.03 7.51
CA ALA A 26 9.10 -19.34 6.94
C ALA A 26 7.80 -20.08 6.58
N GLY A 27 6.81 -20.07 7.47
CA GLY A 27 5.51 -20.72 7.24
C GLY A 27 4.72 -20.07 6.10
N LEU A 28 4.73 -18.74 6.00
CA LEU A 28 4.10 -18.03 4.89
C LEU A 28 4.79 -18.32 3.56
N ARG A 29 6.14 -18.43 3.53
CA ARG A 29 6.86 -18.88 2.33
C ARG A 29 6.56 -20.32 1.96
N GLU A 30 6.40 -21.20 2.95
CA GLU A 30 6.01 -22.59 2.72
C GLU A 30 4.61 -22.69 2.11
N ARG A 31 3.67 -21.85 2.57
CA ARG A 31 2.28 -21.83 2.11
C ARG A 31 2.09 -21.14 0.76
N PHE A 32 2.76 -20.01 0.55
CA PHE A 32 2.48 -19.10 -0.56
C PHE A 32 3.68 -18.88 -1.50
N GLY A 33 4.83 -19.48 -1.21
CA GLY A 33 6.03 -19.33 -2.02
C GLY A 33 6.74 -18.00 -1.82
N ASP A 34 7.46 -17.55 -2.85
CA ASP A 34 8.18 -16.28 -2.85
C ASP A 34 7.18 -15.12 -3.00
N PRO A 35 7.15 -14.14 -2.07
CA PRO A 35 6.33 -12.93 -2.21
C PRO A 35 6.53 -12.18 -3.53
N ALA A 36 7.70 -12.30 -4.17
CA ALA A 36 7.96 -11.70 -5.49
C ALA A 36 7.15 -12.35 -6.64
N GLN A 37 6.53 -13.51 -6.40
CA GLN A 37 5.67 -14.23 -7.34
C GLN A 37 4.20 -14.23 -6.89
N ALA A 38 3.86 -13.48 -5.84
CA ALA A 38 2.48 -13.46 -5.34
C ALA A 38 1.52 -12.92 -6.41
N GLU A 39 0.47 -13.68 -6.70
CA GLU A 39 -0.66 -13.29 -7.52
C GLU A 39 -1.83 -12.85 -6.63
N LEU A 40 -2.60 -11.89 -7.14
CA LEU A 40 -3.70 -11.27 -6.41
C LEU A 40 -5.00 -11.94 -6.81
N GLU A 41 -5.67 -12.58 -5.85
CA GLU A 41 -6.89 -13.35 -6.10
C GLU A 41 -7.95 -13.07 -5.02
N PRO A 42 -9.25 -13.14 -5.36
CA PRO A 42 -10.34 -13.18 -4.38
C PRO A 42 -10.16 -14.31 -3.36
N GLY A 43 -10.66 -14.11 -2.13
CA GLY A 43 -10.54 -15.06 -1.02
C GLY A 43 -9.22 -14.98 -0.26
N GLN A 44 -8.22 -14.27 -0.77
CA GLN A 44 -6.97 -14.06 -0.05
C GLN A 44 -7.14 -13.06 1.10
N VAL A 45 -6.62 -13.41 2.27
CA VAL A 45 -6.46 -12.48 3.41
C VAL A 45 -5.08 -11.88 3.35
N TRP A 46 -5.01 -10.57 3.21
CA TRP A 46 -3.77 -9.82 3.12
C TRP A 46 -3.54 -8.97 4.36
N ARG A 47 -2.28 -8.82 4.75
CA ARG A 47 -1.87 -7.66 5.54
C ARG A 47 -1.79 -6.46 4.61
N ALA A 48 -2.68 -5.50 4.81
CA ALA A 48 -2.59 -4.17 4.23
C ALA A 48 -1.81 -3.26 5.17
N ARG A 49 -0.91 -2.46 4.63
CA ARG A 49 -0.10 -1.50 5.39
C ARG A 49 0.13 -0.24 4.57
N TRP A 50 0.19 0.91 5.21
CA TRP A 50 0.79 2.11 4.64
C TRP A 50 1.32 2.98 5.78
N ASP A 51 2.57 3.42 5.66
CA ASP A 51 3.29 4.10 6.75
C ASP A 51 3.15 3.33 8.08
N GLU A 52 2.45 3.88 9.07
CA GLU A 52 2.22 3.24 10.38
C GLU A 52 0.89 2.47 10.48
N VAL A 53 -0.05 2.69 9.57
CA VAL A 53 -1.34 1.99 9.56
C VAL A 53 -1.15 0.58 9.01
N SER A 54 -1.66 -0.43 9.73
CA SER A 54 -1.58 -1.84 9.34
C SER A 54 -2.83 -2.57 9.79
N MET A 55 -3.50 -3.25 8.87
CA MET A 55 -4.70 -4.04 9.15
C MET A 55 -4.74 -5.31 8.30
N LEU A 56 -5.55 -6.29 8.69
CA LEU A 56 -5.87 -7.44 7.84
C LEU A 56 -7.08 -7.10 6.98
N VAL A 57 -7.06 -7.53 5.73
CA VAL A 57 -8.18 -7.38 4.81
C VAL A 57 -8.43 -8.66 4.03
N LEU A 58 -9.70 -9.03 3.86
CA LEU A 58 -10.13 -10.07 2.92
C LEU A 58 -10.36 -9.44 1.55
N VAL A 59 -9.74 -9.96 0.51
CA VAL A 59 -9.97 -9.54 -0.88
C VAL A 59 -11.23 -10.23 -1.41
N LEU A 60 -12.22 -9.45 -1.81
CA LEU A 60 -13.46 -9.96 -2.42
C LEU A 60 -13.42 -9.93 -3.94
N ASP A 61 -12.73 -8.95 -4.52
CA ASP A 61 -12.61 -8.76 -5.96
C ASP A 61 -11.32 -8.00 -6.30
N VAL A 62 -10.81 -8.23 -7.50
CA VAL A 62 -9.55 -7.64 -7.99
C VAL A 62 -9.83 -6.91 -9.31
N ASP A 63 -9.62 -5.60 -9.30
CA ASP A 63 -9.62 -4.77 -10.50
C ASP A 63 -8.16 -4.41 -10.88
N ALA A 64 -8.00 -3.61 -11.94
CA ALA A 64 -6.71 -3.28 -12.52
C ALA A 64 -5.73 -2.67 -11.52
N ARG A 65 -6.09 -1.73 -10.64
CA ARG A 65 -5.15 -1.12 -9.68
C ARG A 65 -5.64 -1.08 -8.24
N GLU A 66 -6.84 -1.58 -8.03
CA GLU A 66 -7.55 -1.53 -6.77
C GLU A 66 -8.16 -2.90 -6.50
N VAL A 67 -8.39 -3.19 -5.23
CA VAL A 67 -9.10 -4.37 -4.79
C VAL A 67 -10.29 -3.95 -3.96
N ASN A 68 -11.38 -4.68 -4.12
CA ASN A 68 -12.48 -4.57 -3.20
C ASN A 68 -12.16 -5.43 -1.98
N ALA A 69 -11.97 -4.80 -0.83
CA ALA A 69 -11.47 -5.47 0.36
C ALA A 69 -12.29 -5.12 1.60
N VAL A 70 -12.29 -6.04 2.56
CA VAL A 70 -13.04 -5.91 3.81
C VAL A 70 -12.10 -6.08 4.99
N PRO A 71 -12.12 -5.18 6.00
CA PRO A 71 -11.35 -5.35 7.22
C PRO A 71 -11.62 -6.67 7.93
N VAL A 72 -10.55 -7.28 8.45
CA VAL A 72 -10.59 -8.49 9.27
C VAL A 72 -9.93 -8.20 10.62
N THR A 73 -10.60 -8.55 11.71
CA THR A 73 -10.02 -8.54 13.06
C THR A 73 -10.00 -9.94 13.65
N ILE A 74 -9.06 -10.14 14.58
CA ILE A 74 -8.89 -11.38 15.34
C ILE A 74 -8.82 -11.03 16.83
N ASP A 75 -8.01 -10.02 17.14
CA ASP A 75 -7.85 -9.42 18.46
C ASP A 75 -7.55 -7.92 18.29
N PRO A 76 -8.30 -6.99 18.92
CA PRO A 76 -9.43 -7.26 19.81
C PRO A 76 -10.60 -7.96 19.10
N PRO A 77 -11.30 -8.88 19.78
CA PRO A 77 -12.55 -9.40 19.25
C PRO A 77 -13.57 -8.26 19.22
N GLY A 78 -14.31 -8.19 18.13
CA GLY A 78 -15.44 -7.28 17.99
C GLY A 78 -16.22 -7.65 16.74
N GLU A 79 -17.50 -7.30 16.71
CA GLU A 79 -18.40 -7.57 15.59
C GLU A 79 -19.58 -6.60 15.62
N ASP A 80 -20.25 -6.44 14.49
CA ASP A 80 -21.52 -5.73 14.39
C ASP A 80 -22.54 -6.53 13.59
N GLU A 81 -23.76 -6.00 13.44
CA GLU A 81 -24.83 -6.63 12.66
C GLU A 81 -24.48 -6.82 11.17
N THR A 82 -23.47 -6.12 10.67
CA THR A 82 -22.97 -6.23 9.30
C THR A 82 -21.76 -7.13 9.18
N SER A 83 -21.32 -7.74 10.27
CA SER A 83 -20.11 -8.56 10.31
C SER A 83 -20.41 -10.03 10.03
N VAL A 84 -19.39 -10.74 9.56
CA VAL A 84 -19.37 -12.19 9.41
C VAL A 84 -18.26 -12.74 10.29
N VAL A 85 -18.57 -13.69 11.17
CA VAL A 85 -17.57 -14.35 12.01
C VAL A 85 -17.28 -15.73 11.48
N VAL A 86 -15.98 -15.99 11.29
CA VAL A 86 -15.42 -17.22 10.75
C VAL A 86 -14.77 -17.98 11.90
N ASP A 87 -15.18 -19.23 12.08
CA ASP A 87 -14.64 -20.12 13.11
C ASP A 87 -13.13 -20.36 12.92
N GLY A 88 -12.38 -20.38 14.02
CA GLY A 88 -10.92 -20.54 13.98
C GLY A 88 -10.40 -21.82 13.34
N SER A 89 -11.21 -22.87 13.21
CA SER A 89 -10.84 -24.08 12.46
C SER A 89 -10.76 -23.87 10.96
N ARG A 90 -11.39 -22.79 10.44
CA ARG A 90 -11.37 -22.40 9.03
C ARG A 90 -10.34 -21.31 8.72
N THR A 91 -9.58 -20.87 9.72
CA THR A 91 -8.55 -19.84 9.55
C THR A 91 -7.16 -20.36 9.92
N ALA A 92 -6.13 -19.83 9.28
CA ALA A 92 -4.74 -20.09 9.67
C ALA A 92 -4.35 -19.44 11.00
N PHE A 93 -5.24 -18.61 11.57
CA PHE A 93 -5.05 -17.98 12.87
C PHE A 93 -5.30 -18.95 14.02
N GLY A 94 -6.12 -19.99 13.81
CA GLY A 94 -6.51 -20.96 14.84
C GLY A 94 -7.44 -20.37 15.90
N VAL A 95 -8.03 -19.22 15.62
CA VAL A 95 -8.99 -18.47 16.44
C VAL A 95 -10.00 -17.81 15.52
N ASP A 96 -11.16 -17.49 16.08
CA ASP A 96 -12.24 -16.84 15.33
C ASP A 96 -11.76 -15.50 14.76
N ALA A 97 -12.23 -15.20 13.54
CA ALA A 97 -11.94 -13.95 12.87
C ALA A 97 -13.26 -13.24 12.51
N THR A 98 -13.33 -11.94 12.76
CA THR A 98 -14.44 -11.10 12.33
C THR A 98 -14.11 -10.40 11.03
N VAL A 99 -15.01 -10.53 10.06
CA VAL A 99 -14.99 -9.85 8.78
C VAL A 99 -16.05 -8.75 8.81
N TRP A 100 -15.61 -7.50 8.76
CA TRP A 100 -16.49 -6.33 8.92
C TRP A 100 -17.16 -5.96 7.59
N ALA A 101 -18.05 -6.81 7.08
CA ALA A 101 -18.57 -6.71 5.70
C ALA A 101 -19.25 -5.36 5.38
N GLY A 102 -19.83 -4.69 6.38
CA GLY A 102 -20.36 -3.32 6.23
C GLY A 102 -19.30 -2.22 6.06
N LEU A 103 -18.01 -2.55 6.12
CA LEU A 103 -16.86 -1.68 5.84
C LEU A 103 -16.16 -2.06 4.53
N VAL A 104 -16.84 -2.77 3.63
CA VAL A 104 -16.31 -3.06 2.29
C VAL A 104 -15.86 -1.78 1.59
N SER A 105 -14.65 -1.78 1.03
CA SER A 105 -14.12 -0.62 0.34
C SER A 105 -13.09 -0.95 -0.73
N CYS A 106 -12.97 -0.05 -1.70
CA CYS A 106 -11.95 -0.13 -2.73
C CYS A 106 -10.64 0.46 -2.20
N VAL A 107 -9.62 -0.38 -2.03
CA VAL A 107 -8.28 0.04 -1.61
C VAL A 107 -7.28 -0.22 -2.73
N PRO A 108 -6.27 0.64 -2.91
CA PRO A 108 -5.30 0.42 -3.96
C PRO A 108 -4.44 -0.81 -3.66
N MET A 109 -4.17 -1.66 -4.66
CA MET A 109 -3.38 -2.89 -4.44
C MET A 109 -2.00 -2.59 -3.84
N ARG A 110 -1.51 -1.37 -4.06
CA ARG A 110 -0.25 -0.83 -3.58
C ARG A 110 -0.10 -0.85 -2.05
N VAL A 111 -1.22 -0.91 -1.30
CA VAL A 111 -1.24 -1.05 0.16
C VAL A 111 -1.17 -2.50 0.65
N LEU A 112 -1.30 -3.49 -0.23
CA LEU A 112 -1.16 -4.88 0.15
C LEU A 112 0.32 -5.23 0.29
N GLU A 113 0.67 -5.86 1.40
CA GLU A 113 2.06 -6.20 1.72
C GLU A 113 2.33 -7.69 1.59
N ARG A 114 1.45 -8.53 2.13
CA ARG A 114 1.67 -9.97 2.20
C ARG A 114 0.38 -10.74 2.41
N VAL A 115 0.21 -11.84 1.68
CA VAL A 115 -0.83 -12.85 1.94
C VAL A 115 -0.54 -13.52 3.28
N VAL A 116 -1.58 -13.64 4.09
CA VAL A 116 -1.54 -14.25 5.42
C VAL A 116 -2.40 -15.52 5.47
N ASP A 117 -3.50 -15.53 4.74
CA ASP A 117 -4.41 -16.66 4.66
C ASP A 117 -5.15 -16.71 3.31
N VAL A 118 -5.83 -17.82 3.04
CA VAL A 118 -6.75 -17.97 1.89
C VAL A 118 -8.00 -18.66 2.40
N TRP A 119 -9.15 -18.03 2.16
CA TRP A 119 -10.45 -18.50 2.55
C TRP A 119 -11.24 -18.96 1.33
N ASP A 120 -12.08 -19.96 1.54
CA ASP A 120 -12.87 -20.56 0.47
C ASP A 120 -14.06 -19.70 0.03
N ASP A 121 -14.65 -20.10 -1.09
CA ASP A 121 -15.76 -19.40 -1.75
C ASP A 121 -17.01 -19.27 -0.86
N ASP A 122 -17.21 -20.18 0.11
CA ASP A 122 -18.36 -20.08 1.02
C ASP A 122 -18.21 -18.84 1.92
N ILE A 123 -17.02 -18.63 2.47
CA ILE A 123 -16.73 -17.46 3.32
C ILE A 123 -16.84 -16.18 2.48
N VAL A 124 -16.21 -16.16 1.30
CA VAL A 124 -16.25 -15.01 0.38
C VAL A 124 -17.69 -14.69 -0.03
N GLY A 125 -18.49 -15.70 -0.37
CA GLY A 125 -19.89 -15.56 -0.73
C GLY A 125 -20.75 -15.03 0.42
N CYS A 126 -20.53 -15.52 1.64
CA CYS A 126 -21.20 -15.01 2.85
C CYS A 126 -20.87 -13.53 3.09
N THR A 127 -19.58 -13.17 3.04
CA THR A 127 -19.13 -11.78 3.22
C THR A 127 -19.70 -10.87 2.13
N ALA A 128 -19.66 -11.28 0.86
CA ALA A 128 -20.21 -10.50 -0.24
C ALA A 128 -21.73 -10.30 -0.13
N ALA A 129 -22.47 -11.33 0.29
CA ALA A 129 -23.90 -11.23 0.55
C ALA A 129 -24.19 -10.23 1.68
N GLN A 130 -23.45 -10.33 2.79
CA GLN A 130 -23.61 -9.44 3.95
C GLN A 130 -23.27 -7.98 3.60
N ALA A 131 -22.20 -7.74 2.85
CA ALA A 131 -21.80 -6.42 2.36
C ALA A 131 -22.88 -5.77 1.47
N GLN A 132 -23.68 -6.57 0.78
CA GLN A 132 -24.78 -6.12 -0.08
C GLN A 132 -26.14 -6.05 0.64
N GLY A 133 -26.17 -6.29 1.96
CA GLY A 133 -27.41 -6.34 2.74
C GLY A 133 -28.35 -7.48 2.36
N ARG A 134 -27.81 -8.54 1.74
CA ARG A 134 -28.58 -9.74 1.37
C ARG A 134 -28.61 -10.72 2.53
N PRO A 135 -29.61 -11.62 2.59
CA PRO A 135 -29.65 -12.68 3.60
C PRO A 135 -28.34 -13.49 3.57
N ALA A 136 -27.74 -13.68 4.74
CA ALA A 136 -26.52 -14.46 4.88
C ALA A 136 -26.74 -15.90 4.36
N LEU A 137 -25.80 -16.36 3.53
CA LEU A 137 -25.77 -17.76 3.11
C LEU A 137 -25.38 -18.61 4.33
N ALA A 138 -26.08 -19.74 4.52
CA ALA A 138 -25.73 -20.64 5.61
C ALA A 138 -24.50 -21.47 5.20
N ALA A 139 -23.39 -21.26 5.90
CA ALA A 139 -22.16 -22.03 5.73
C ALA A 139 -21.67 -22.55 7.09
N ALA A 140 -21.14 -23.77 7.13
CA ALA A 140 -20.66 -24.37 8.37
C ALA A 140 -19.47 -23.58 8.95
N GLY A 141 -19.47 -23.29 10.25
CA GLY A 141 -18.40 -22.50 10.87
C GLY A 141 -18.38 -21.02 10.44
N VAL A 142 -19.48 -20.51 9.88
CA VAL A 142 -19.67 -19.10 9.55
C VAL A 142 -20.98 -18.63 10.18
N ARG A 143 -20.94 -17.49 10.87
CA ARG A 143 -22.13 -16.87 11.48
C ARG A 143 -22.18 -15.37 11.24
N GLY A 144 -23.37 -14.78 11.33
CA GLY A 144 -23.52 -13.34 11.41
C GLY A 144 -22.99 -12.78 12.75
N GLY A 145 -22.55 -11.53 12.72
CA GLY A 145 -22.19 -10.77 13.90
C GLY A 145 -23.40 -10.32 14.73
N GLN A 146 -23.14 -9.92 15.97
CA GLN A 146 -24.12 -9.37 16.89
C GLN A 146 -24.26 -7.85 16.71
N PRO A 147 -25.46 -7.29 16.87
CA PRO A 147 -25.66 -5.84 16.76
C PRO A 147 -24.97 -5.08 17.89
N ILE A 148 -24.32 -3.97 17.54
CA ILE A 148 -23.81 -3.00 18.51
C ILE A 148 -25.01 -2.27 19.11
N ARG A 149 -25.13 -2.26 20.44
CA ARG A 149 -26.29 -1.68 21.14
C ARG A 149 -26.04 -0.25 21.58
N SER A 150 -24.78 0.15 21.70
CA SER A 150 -24.38 1.48 22.14
C SER A 150 -23.05 1.90 21.51
N ALA A 151 -22.92 3.19 21.19
CA ALA A 151 -21.67 3.78 20.68
C ALA A 151 -20.52 3.78 21.70
N LEU A 152 -20.78 3.38 22.95
CA LEU A 152 -19.78 3.25 24.01
C LEU A 152 -19.30 1.79 24.22
N GLU A 153 -19.81 0.84 23.44
CA GLU A 153 -19.35 -0.54 23.49
C GLU A 153 -17.97 -0.67 22.80
N PRO A 154 -17.10 -1.57 23.26
CA PRO A 154 -15.78 -1.79 22.65
C PRO A 154 -15.84 -2.06 21.14
N ASP A 155 -16.87 -2.79 20.69
CA ASP A 155 -17.06 -3.12 19.27
C ASP A 155 -17.29 -1.86 18.41
N ALA A 156 -17.92 -0.82 18.99
CA ALA A 156 -18.11 0.47 18.32
C ALA A 156 -16.77 1.22 18.13
N GLU A 157 -15.89 1.15 19.14
CA GLU A 157 -14.55 1.73 19.09
C GLU A 157 -13.68 1.00 18.05
N VAL A 158 -13.73 -0.34 18.02
CA VAL A 158 -13.04 -1.15 16.99
C VAL A 158 -13.54 -0.77 15.60
N ARG A 159 -14.87 -0.72 15.38
CA ARG A 159 -15.44 -0.33 14.08
C ARG A 159 -14.99 1.07 13.64
N ALA A 160 -14.96 2.04 14.56
CA ALA A 160 -14.51 3.39 14.27
C ALA A 160 -13.02 3.41 13.87
N GLY A 161 -12.17 2.74 14.65
CA GLY A 161 -10.73 2.64 14.33
C GLY A 161 -10.47 1.98 12.97
N LEU A 162 -11.17 0.89 12.66
CA LEU A 162 -11.08 0.23 11.35
C LEU A 162 -11.55 1.14 10.21
N THR A 163 -12.54 1.99 10.45
CA THR A 163 -13.03 2.95 9.45
C THR A 163 -11.97 4.00 9.14
N ASP A 164 -11.35 4.56 10.18
CA ASP A 164 -10.28 5.56 10.04
C ASP A 164 -9.04 4.96 9.35
N ASP A 165 -8.62 3.76 9.76
CA ASP A 165 -7.48 3.04 9.16
C ASP A 165 -7.74 2.69 7.70
N LEU A 166 -8.95 2.20 7.38
CA LEU A 166 -9.32 1.89 6.01
C LEU A 166 -9.35 3.16 5.15
N GLU A 167 -9.91 4.24 5.65
CA GLU A 167 -9.93 5.53 4.95
C GLU A 167 -8.51 6.04 4.68
N TYR A 168 -7.59 5.89 5.64
CA TYR A 168 -6.19 6.22 5.46
C TYR A 168 -5.54 5.38 4.35
N LEU A 169 -5.76 4.06 4.33
CA LEU A 169 -5.21 3.17 3.31
C LEU A 169 -5.76 3.47 1.90
N ARG A 170 -7.04 3.85 1.79
CA ARG A 170 -7.64 4.27 0.50
C ARG A 170 -6.93 5.47 -0.12
N HIS A 171 -6.44 6.37 0.73
CA HIS A 171 -5.75 7.59 0.33
C HIS A 171 -4.23 7.41 0.16
N ALA A 172 -3.71 6.18 0.23
CA ALA A 172 -2.30 5.91 0.02
C ALA A 172 -1.82 6.43 -1.37
N PRO A 173 -0.81 7.32 -1.40
CA PRO A 173 -0.41 8.02 -2.61
C PRO A 173 0.07 7.06 -3.70
N GLY A 174 -0.50 7.21 -4.89
CA GLY A 174 -0.13 6.45 -6.08
C GLY A 174 0.90 7.17 -6.96
N LEU A 175 1.43 6.43 -7.93
CA LEU A 175 2.25 7.04 -8.99
C LEU A 175 1.37 7.86 -9.95
N PRO A 176 1.90 8.97 -10.52
CA PRO A 176 1.17 9.77 -11.50
C PRO A 176 0.99 8.97 -12.80
N VAL A 177 -0.25 8.75 -13.23
CA VAL A 177 -0.58 7.86 -14.35
C VAL A 177 -1.00 8.66 -15.57
N GLU A 178 -0.63 8.17 -16.75
CA GLU A 178 -1.07 8.74 -18.02
C GLU A 178 -2.57 8.53 -18.22
N GLU A 179 -3.32 9.63 -18.24
CA GLU A 179 -4.71 9.67 -18.65
C GLU A 179 -4.79 10.06 -20.13
N SER A 180 -5.64 9.37 -20.90
CA SER A 180 -5.76 9.59 -22.34
C SER A 180 -6.08 11.05 -22.68
N GLY A 181 -5.29 11.66 -23.58
CA GLY A 181 -5.62 12.93 -24.24
C GLY A 181 -5.09 14.21 -23.59
N ARG A 182 -4.18 14.14 -22.59
CA ARG A 182 -3.66 15.35 -21.93
C ARG A 182 -2.16 15.59 -22.19
N PRO A 183 -1.77 16.69 -22.85
CA PRO A 183 -0.36 17.05 -22.96
C PRO A 183 0.19 17.49 -21.59
N ALA A 184 1.35 16.95 -21.21
CA ALA A 184 2.03 17.31 -19.97
C ALA A 184 2.65 18.71 -20.08
N GLY A 185 2.15 19.66 -19.27
CA GLY A 185 2.82 20.96 -19.06
C GLY A 185 3.99 20.82 -18.09
N THR A 186 4.98 21.71 -18.16
CA THR A 186 6.06 21.77 -17.17
C THR A 186 5.77 22.82 -16.10
N LEU A 187 6.38 22.67 -14.92
CA LEU A 187 6.26 23.69 -13.88
C LEU A 187 6.81 25.06 -14.34
N ALA A 188 7.88 25.06 -15.16
CA ALA A 188 8.38 26.27 -15.79
C ALA A 188 7.35 26.95 -16.71
N SER A 189 6.58 26.18 -17.49
CA SER A 189 5.52 26.77 -18.33
C SER A 189 4.36 27.33 -17.52
N LEU A 190 4.08 26.78 -16.33
CA LEU A 190 3.04 27.28 -15.44
C LEU A 190 3.46 28.56 -14.71
N LEU A 191 4.73 28.63 -14.25
CA LEU A 191 5.26 29.78 -13.51
C LEU A 191 5.74 30.94 -14.40
N GLY A 192 5.86 30.72 -15.71
CA GLY A 192 6.28 31.72 -16.68
C GLY A 192 7.79 31.99 -16.70
N ALA A 193 8.19 33.11 -17.32
CA ALA A 193 9.57 33.37 -17.71
C ALA A 193 10.55 33.71 -16.57
N ARG A 194 10.05 34.05 -15.37
CA ARG A 194 10.88 34.43 -14.20
C ARG A 194 10.27 33.90 -12.90
N PRO A 195 10.38 32.59 -12.62
CA PRO A 195 9.99 32.07 -11.31
C PRO A 195 10.86 32.69 -10.23
N ASP A 196 10.28 33.05 -9.09
CA ASP A 196 11.03 33.51 -7.92
C ASP A 196 11.79 32.32 -7.31
N LEU A 197 13.03 32.13 -7.80
CA LEU A 197 13.88 31.03 -7.40
C LEU A 197 14.25 31.10 -5.92
N ARG A 198 14.35 32.29 -5.32
CA ARG A 198 14.70 32.42 -3.90
C ARG A 198 13.57 31.86 -3.04
N THR A 199 12.34 32.26 -3.35
CA THR A 199 11.14 31.79 -2.65
C THR A 199 10.94 30.28 -2.86
N LEU A 200 11.16 29.76 -4.07
CA LEU A 200 11.07 28.31 -4.34
C LEU A 200 12.17 27.49 -3.63
N CYS A 201 13.42 27.97 -3.59
CA CYS A 201 14.49 27.29 -2.85
C CYS A 201 14.19 27.24 -1.35
N SER A 202 13.66 28.33 -0.80
CA SER A 202 13.26 28.39 0.61
C SER A 202 12.07 27.49 0.90
N ALA A 203 11.04 27.45 0.03
CA ALA A 203 9.84 26.67 0.24
C ALA A 203 10.06 25.16 0.07
N LEU A 204 10.97 24.77 -0.82
CA LEU A 204 11.28 23.36 -1.09
C LEU A 204 12.45 22.83 -0.24
N GLU A 205 13.13 23.70 0.50
CA GLU A 205 14.37 23.40 1.22
C GLU A 205 15.42 22.73 0.32
N MET A 206 15.54 23.20 -0.92
CA MET A 206 16.41 22.62 -1.95
C MET A 206 17.46 23.62 -2.45
N PRO A 207 18.66 23.14 -2.82
CA PRO A 207 19.62 23.94 -3.58
C PRO A 207 19.04 24.37 -4.94
N GLN A 208 19.35 25.60 -5.36
CA GLN A 208 18.92 26.17 -6.65
C GLN A 208 19.15 25.23 -7.86
N PRO A 209 20.28 24.51 -8.00
CA PRO A 209 20.46 23.58 -9.11
C PRO A 209 19.39 22.47 -9.17
N GLU A 210 18.89 22.00 -8.03
CA GLU A 210 17.86 20.96 -7.99
C GLU A 210 16.47 21.53 -8.28
N VAL A 211 16.15 22.71 -7.74
CA VAL A 211 14.93 23.45 -8.10
C VAL A 211 14.86 23.68 -9.60
N MET A 212 15.99 24.05 -10.22
CA MET A 212 16.06 24.24 -11.68
C MET A 212 15.87 22.92 -12.46
N LYS A 213 16.32 21.78 -11.94
CA LYS A 213 16.05 20.47 -12.55
C LYS A 213 14.56 20.12 -12.45
N LEU A 214 13.93 20.38 -11.30
CA LEU A 214 12.49 20.17 -11.08
C LEU A 214 11.65 21.06 -12.01
N LEU A 215 11.95 22.36 -12.10
CA LEU A 215 11.26 23.29 -12.99
C LEU A 215 11.28 22.86 -14.46
N ARG A 216 12.41 22.29 -14.90
CA ARG A 216 12.62 21.77 -16.26
C ARG A 216 12.06 20.35 -16.47
N GLY A 217 11.43 19.74 -15.46
CA GLY A 217 10.90 18.38 -15.53
C GLY A 217 11.99 17.29 -15.61
N LYS A 218 13.23 17.59 -15.22
CA LYS A 218 14.35 16.62 -15.21
C LYS A 218 14.34 15.71 -13.97
N ILE A 219 13.73 16.17 -12.88
CA ILE A 219 13.46 15.41 -11.66
C ILE A 219 11.94 15.49 -11.45
N PRO A 220 11.27 14.38 -11.09
CA PRO A 220 9.84 14.40 -10.82
C PRO A 220 9.51 15.32 -9.65
N LEU A 221 8.40 16.04 -9.75
CA LEU A 221 7.85 16.83 -8.65
C LEU A 221 7.16 15.86 -7.66
N PRO A 222 7.64 15.76 -6.41
CA PRO A 222 6.99 14.95 -5.39
C PRO A 222 5.62 15.53 -5.01
N PRO A 223 4.57 14.70 -4.84
CA PRO A 223 3.23 15.18 -4.47
C PRO A 223 3.19 16.00 -3.17
N ASP A 224 3.98 15.61 -2.17
CA ASP A 224 4.16 16.30 -0.88
C ASP A 224 4.70 17.73 -1.03
N ARG A 225 5.35 18.04 -2.16
CA ARG A 225 5.90 19.37 -2.44
C ARG A 225 4.96 20.28 -3.21
N ILE A 226 3.82 19.77 -3.67
CA ILE A 226 2.83 20.56 -4.41
C ILE A 226 2.29 21.68 -3.53
N ASP A 227 1.95 21.39 -2.27
CA ASP A 227 1.38 22.38 -1.34
C ASP A 227 2.40 23.44 -0.92
N ALA A 228 3.67 23.06 -0.78
CA ALA A 228 4.76 24.00 -0.53
C ALA A 228 4.93 25.00 -1.70
N ILE A 229 4.87 24.51 -2.94
CA ILE A 229 4.92 25.37 -4.13
C ILE A 229 3.67 26.23 -4.23
N ALA A 230 2.48 25.66 -4.00
CA ALA A 230 1.21 26.39 -4.03
C ALA A 230 1.21 27.57 -3.06
N SER A 231 1.66 27.34 -1.82
CA SER A 231 1.81 28.37 -0.79
C SER A 231 2.83 29.44 -1.18
N ALA A 232 3.95 29.03 -1.79
CA ALA A 232 5.02 29.93 -2.22
C ALA A 232 4.67 30.80 -3.42
N THR A 233 3.86 30.28 -4.36
CA THR A 233 3.57 30.95 -5.63
C THR A 233 2.16 31.52 -5.72
N GLY A 234 1.29 31.24 -4.73
CA GLY A 234 -0.13 31.62 -4.74
C GLY A 234 -0.95 30.93 -5.83
N LEU A 235 -0.42 29.84 -6.42
CA LEU A 235 -1.11 29.07 -7.45
C LEU A 235 -1.91 27.93 -6.80
N PRO A 236 -3.06 27.54 -7.38
CA PRO A 236 -3.80 26.38 -6.89
C PRO A 236 -2.95 25.10 -6.95
N ALA A 237 -2.92 24.32 -5.87
CA ALA A 237 -2.24 23.01 -5.80
C ALA A 237 -2.64 22.10 -6.98
N ALA A 238 -3.92 22.09 -7.33
CA ALA A 238 -4.44 21.33 -8.48
C ALA A 238 -3.81 21.74 -9.83
N GLN A 239 -3.41 23.00 -10.02
CA GLN A 239 -2.71 23.43 -11.25
C GLN A 239 -1.26 22.98 -11.25
N ILE A 240 -0.58 23.02 -10.10
CA ILE A 240 0.79 22.55 -9.95
C ILE A 240 0.87 21.03 -10.13
N ALA A 241 -0.08 20.27 -9.55
CA ALA A 241 -0.19 18.82 -9.69
C ALA A 241 -0.23 18.38 -11.16
N ARG A 242 -0.89 19.17 -12.02
CA ARG A 242 -0.97 18.90 -13.48
C ARG A 242 0.35 19.03 -14.22
N THR A 243 1.40 19.55 -13.58
CA THR A 243 2.74 19.65 -14.18
C THR A 243 3.61 18.43 -13.93
N VAL A 244 3.14 17.50 -13.09
CA VAL A 244 3.78 16.20 -12.87
C VAL A 244 3.64 15.38 -14.16
N ARG A 245 4.77 14.97 -14.74
CA ARG A 245 4.77 14.18 -15.98
C ARG A 245 4.17 12.79 -15.70
N PRO A 246 3.07 12.38 -16.31
CA PRO A 246 2.51 11.05 -16.05
C PRO A 246 3.47 9.93 -16.49
N LEU A 247 3.38 8.78 -15.82
CA LEU A 247 4.03 7.52 -16.18
C LEU A 247 3.06 6.63 -16.98
N PRO A 248 3.56 5.76 -17.87
CA PRO A 248 2.72 4.80 -18.58
C PRO A 248 1.92 3.92 -17.63
N ALA A 249 0.64 3.68 -17.94
CA ALA A 249 -0.26 2.90 -17.08
C ALA A 249 0.31 1.51 -16.73
N ASP A 250 0.87 0.79 -17.71
CA ASP A 250 1.45 -0.54 -17.50
C ASP A 250 2.67 -0.53 -16.56
N LEU A 251 3.48 0.55 -16.60
CA LEU A 251 4.59 0.72 -15.66
C LEU A 251 4.07 0.95 -14.25
N VAL A 252 3.04 1.78 -14.12
CA VAL A 252 2.45 2.07 -12.82
C VAL A 252 1.82 0.82 -12.23
N TYR A 253 1.05 0.07 -13.02
CA TYR A 253 0.50 -1.22 -12.64
C TYR A 253 1.60 -2.16 -12.12
N ALA A 254 2.66 -2.36 -12.90
CA ALA A 254 3.77 -3.22 -12.50
C ALA A 254 4.45 -2.73 -11.21
N ALA A 255 4.72 -1.42 -11.10
CA ALA A 255 5.42 -0.85 -9.95
C ALA A 255 4.60 -0.87 -8.65
N GLU A 256 3.27 -0.78 -8.75
CA GLU A 256 2.34 -0.80 -7.61
C GLU A 256 1.95 -2.20 -7.16
N HIS A 257 2.27 -3.23 -7.96
CA HIS A 257 1.96 -4.62 -7.64
C HIS A 257 2.63 -5.04 -6.31
N PRO A 258 1.92 -5.72 -5.38
CA PRO A 258 2.43 -6.11 -4.06
C PRO A 258 3.77 -6.86 -4.05
N ARG A 259 4.04 -7.67 -5.07
CA ARG A 259 5.33 -8.34 -5.32
C ARG A 259 6.56 -7.43 -5.18
N TRP A 260 6.43 -6.15 -5.54
CA TRP A 260 7.53 -5.17 -5.46
C TRP A 260 7.63 -4.45 -4.13
N ARG A 261 6.65 -4.63 -3.24
CA ARG A 261 6.55 -3.81 -2.04
C ARG A 261 7.76 -3.94 -1.12
N SER A 262 8.20 -5.16 -0.86
CA SER A 262 9.38 -5.39 -0.01
C SER A 262 10.64 -4.72 -0.56
N VAL A 263 10.75 -4.62 -1.89
CA VAL A 263 11.84 -3.93 -2.59
C VAL A 263 11.73 -2.42 -2.39
N TRP A 264 10.52 -1.86 -2.51
CA TRP A 264 10.28 -0.43 -2.26
C TRP A 264 10.53 -0.02 -0.83
N VAL A 265 10.04 -0.79 0.15
CA VAL A 265 10.28 -0.54 1.58
C VAL A 265 11.77 -0.60 1.90
N ARG A 266 12.50 -1.58 1.35
CA ARG A 266 13.95 -1.67 1.51
C ARG A 266 14.66 -0.46 0.90
N ARG A 267 14.27 -0.04 -0.30
CA ARG A 267 14.83 1.14 -0.98
C ARG A 267 14.57 2.43 -0.18
N ALA A 268 13.35 2.61 0.31
CA ALA A 268 12.96 3.74 1.16
C ALA A 268 13.86 3.85 2.39
N ARG A 269 14.09 2.73 3.10
CA ARG A 269 15.03 2.67 4.23
C ARG A 269 16.48 2.99 3.84
N GLN A 270 16.97 2.47 2.71
CA GLN A 270 18.34 2.70 2.24
C GLN A 270 18.59 4.15 1.80
N LEU A 271 17.54 4.87 1.42
CA LEU A 271 17.59 6.25 0.98
C LEU A 271 17.12 7.23 2.07
N GLU A 272 16.66 6.73 3.21
CA GLU A 272 16.09 7.52 4.31
C GLU A 272 14.95 8.44 3.85
N VAL A 273 14.05 7.90 3.01
CA VAL A 273 12.87 8.60 2.48
C VAL A 273 11.60 7.78 2.70
N SER A 274 10.42 8.39 2.49
CA SER A 274 9.14 7.68 2.54
C SER A 274 9.01 6.63 1.43
N GLU A 275 8.14 5.63 1.65
CA GLU A 275 7.82 4.61 0.62
C GLU A 275 7.27 5.28 -0.66
N ALA A 276 6.43 6.32 -0.51
CA ALA A 276 5.90 7.10 -1.62
C ALA A 276 7.02 7.73 -2.47
N GLN A 277 7.99 8.38 -1.82
CA GLN A 277 9.11 9.02 -2.52
C GLN A 277 10.05 7.99 -3.16
N ALA A 278 10.25 6.84 -2.51
CA ALA A 278 11.03 5.74 -3.06
C ALA A 278 10.36 5.16 -4.33
N ARG A 279 9.05 4.95 -4.30
CA ARG A 279 8.28 4.50 -5.48
C ARG A 279 8.31 5.54 -6.59
N LEU A 280 8.08 6.81 -6.27
CA LEU A 280 8.09 7.89 -7.26
C LEU A 280 9.44 7.97 -7.98
N SER A 281 10.53 8.18 -7.24
CA SER A 281 11.87 8.30 -7.84
C SER A 281 12.30 7.02 -8.57
N GLY A 282 11.93 5.85 -8.06
CA GLY A 282 12.20 4.57 -8.72
C GLY A 282 11.41 4.36 -10.01
N GLY A 283 10.12 4.70 -10.03
CA GLY A 283 9.27 4.61 -11.21
C GLY A 283 9.77 5.49 -12.35
N TYR A 284 10.12 6.75 -12.08
CA TYR A 284 10.74 7.62 -13.09
C TYR A 284 12.14 7.15 -13.50
N GLY A 285 12.91 6.54 -12.59
CA GLY A 285 14.20 5.94 -12.90
C GLY A 285 14.06 4.79 -13.91
N ALA A 286 13.14 3.86 -13.67
CA ALA A 286 12.84 2.75 -14.57
C ALA A 286 12.29 3.25 -15.92
N PHE A 287 11.44 4.27 -15.91
CA PHE A 287 10.94 4.90 -17.12
C PHE A 287 12.05 5.56 -17.96
N ALA A 288 12.98 6.28 -17.31
CA ALA A 288 14.11 6.90 -17.98
C ALA A 288 15.11 5.87 -18.54
N LEU A 289 15.29 4.73 -17.86
CA LEU A 289 16.08 3.60 -18.35
C LEU A 289 15.46 3.01 -19.62
N ALA A 290 14.14 2.80 -19.61
CA ALA A 290 13.39 2.29 -20.76
C ALA A 290 13.53 3.18 -22.00
N ALA A 291 13.38 4.50 -21.83
CA ALA A 291 13.49 5.47 -22.92
C ALA A 291 14.88 5.46 -23.61
N ARG A 292 15.92 4.97 -22.94
CA ARG A 292 17.28 4.83 -23.51
C ARG A 292 17.48 3.51 -24.26
N GLN A 293 16.64 2.51 -24.02
CA GLN A 293 16.83 1.14 -24.50
C GLN A 293 15.83 0.74 -25.61
N THR A 294 14.70 1.43 -25.79
CA THR A 294 13.66 0.99 -26.72
C THR A 294 13.89 1.40 -28.17
N GLY A 295 14.17 0.38 -29.00
CA GLY A 295 13.82 0.30 -30.43
C GLY A 295 12.45 -0.35 -30.66
N GLY A 296 11.36 0.28 -30.20
CA GLY A 296 9.99 0.04 -30.70
C GLY A 296 9.19 -1.18 -30.19
N GLY A 297 9.70 -2.03 -29.30
CA GLY A 297 8.95 -3.19 -28.76
C GLY A 297 8.11 -2.91 -27.51
N VAL A 298 7.12 -3.78 -27.22
CA VAL A 298 6.33 -3.78 -25.97
C VAL A 298 7.26 -3.89 -24.77
N ALA A 299 6.99 -3.07 -23.76
CA ALA A 299 7.83 -2.92 -22.58
C ALA A 299 7.61 -4.03 -21.55
N ASP A 300 8.59 -4.90 -21.32
CA ASP A 300 8.63 -5.72 -20.10
C ASP A 300 9.02 -4.83 -18.91
N TRP A 301 8.00 -4.30 -18.21
CA TRP A 301 8.20 -3.40 -17.08
C TRP A 301 8.76 -4.11 -15.86
N ASP A 302 8.40 -5.36 -15.61
CA ASP A 302 8.94 -6.14 -14.49
C ASP A 302 10.45 -6.37 -14.64
N ALA A 303 10.91 -6.74 -15.84
CA ALA A 303 12.34 -6.88 -16.11
C ALA A 303 13.10 -5.55 -15.95
N ARG A 304 12.49 -4.44 -16.36
CA ARG A 304 13.10 -3.10 -16.26
C ARG A 304 13.14 -2.58 -14.83
N LEU A 305 12.07 -2.79 -14.05
CA LEU A 305 12.05 -2.52 -12.62
C LEU A 305 13.13 -3.34 -11.93
N ARG A 306 13.25 -4.63 -12.25
CA ARG A 306 14.33 -5.49 -11.74
C ARG A 306 15.72 -4.96 -12.09
N GLN A 307 15.93 -4.57 -13.34
CA GLN A 307 17.22 -4.02 -13.80
C GLN A 307 17.57 -2.72 -13.08
N PHE A 308 16.62 -1.79 -12.99
CA PHE A 308 16.82 -0.52 -12.32
C PHE A 308 17.10 -0.69 -10.82
N LEU A 309 16.24 -1.44 -10.13
CA LEU A 309 16.33 -1.66 -8.68
C LEU A 309 17.51 -2.56 -8.30
N GLY A 310 17.90 -3.49 -9.17
CA GLY A 310 19.11 -4.31 -9.01
C GLY A 310 20.40 -3.54 -9.27
N GLY A 311 20.38 -2.60 -10.22
CA GLY A 311 21.53 -1.75 -10.55
C GLY A 311 21.92 -0.78 -9.43
N GLU A 312 20.96 -0.24 -8.69
CA GLU A 312 21.22 0.66 -7.56
C GLU A 312 22.02 -0.01 -6.43
N GLY A 313 21.87 -1.33 -6.24
CA GLY A 313 22.61 -2.10 -5.24
C GLY A 313 24.09 -2.31 -5.56
N SER A 314 24.48 -2.28 -6.84
CA SER A 314 25.86 -2.50 -7.26
C SER A 314 26.72 -1.23 -7.23
N VAL A 315 26.11 -0.04 -7.21
CA VAL A 315 26.83 1.25 -7.33
C VAL A 315 27.42 1.71 -5.99
N LYS A 316 26.95 1.18 -4.85
CA LYS A 316 27.49 1.53 -3.51
C LYS A 316 28.62 0.62 -3.00
N GLY A 317 29.10 -0.34 -3.81
CA GLY A 317 30.17 -1.28 -3.44
C GLY A 317 31.55 -0.97 -4.03
N GLY A 318 31.73 0.17 -4.70
CA GLY A 318 32.96 0.52 -5.40
C GLY A 318 33.35 1.97 -5.21
N ALA A 319 33.90 2.29 -4.04
CA ALA A 319 34.85 3.38 -3.80
C ALA A 319 35.51 3.16 -2.44
#